data_AF-A0A2D9IS48-F1
#
_entry.id   AF-A0A2D9IS48-F1
#
_cell.length_a   1.000
_cell.length_b   1.000
_cell.length_c   1.000
_cell.angle_alpha   90.00
_cell.angle_beta   90.00
_cell.angle_gamma   90.00
#
_symmetry.space_group_name_H-M   'P 1'
#
loop_
_entity.id
_entity.type
_entity.pdbx_description
1 polymer ?
#
loop_
_entity_poly.entity_id
_entity_poly.type
_entity_poly.pdbx_seq_one_letter_code
_entity_poly.pdbx_strand_id
1 'polypeptide(L)'
;QIFLETELFYQGIRPAVNTGLSVSRVGSSAQTKSMKSVAGSIKLELAQYREMAAFAQFGSDLDASTQALLNRGARLTELLKQPQYSPLTNAEQVIVIYAGTKGYLDKTAVNEVTSFEKNLVNYLRSEGKAVVDELTSNDQKIEGEIENKIKSLLDKFLNTQI
;
A
#
# COMPACT_ATOMS: atom_id res chain seq x y z
N GLN A 1 -8.60 -16.88 8.20
CA GLN A 1 -9.10 -16.03 9.29
C GLN A 1 -8.54 -14.62 9.14
N ILE A 2 -9.32 -13.61 9.56
CA ILE A 2 -8.85 -12.23 9.74
C ILE A 2 -8.80 -12.00 11.25
N PHE A 3 -7.62 -11.75 11.79
CA PHE A 3 -7.41 -11.55 13.22
C PHE A 3 -7.23 -10.07 13.51
N LEU A 4 -8.04 -9.53 14.43
CA LEU A 4 -8.00 -8.13 14.84
C LEU A 4 -7.38 -8.01 16.22
N GLU A 5 -6.47 -7.05 16.40
CA GLU A 5 -5.78 -6.82 17.67
C GLU A 5 -6.13 -5.48 18.30
N THR A 6 -6.45 -5.54 19.59
CA THR A 6 -6.75 -4.35 20.40
C THR A 6 -5.57 -3.40 20.50
N GLU A 7 -4.34 -3.93 20.57
CA GLU A 7 -3.12 -3.10 20.63
C GLU A 7 -2.93 -2.27 19.35
N LEU A 8 -3.06 -2.88 18.17
CA LEU A 8 -3.02 -2.17 16.88
C LEU A 8 -4.10 -1.08 16.81
N PHE A 9 -5.30 -1.37 17.32
CA PHE A 9 -6.39 -0.39 17.36
C PHE A 9 -6.07 0.85 18.22
N TYR A 10 -5.43 0.65 19.38
CA TYR A 10 -5.00 1.75 20.27
C TYR A 10 -3.79 2.52 19.72
N GLN A 11 -2.93 1.87 18.94
CA GLN A 11 -1.84 2.52 18.19
C GLN A 11 -2.35 3.31 16.95
N GLY A 12 -3.66 3.29 16.68
CA GLY A 12 -4.26 4.02 15.56
C GLY A 12 -4.15 3.29 14.22
N ILE A 13 -3.78 2.01 14.20
CA ILE A 13 -3.84 1.16 13.00
C ILE A 13 -5.26 0.64 12.86
N ARG A 14 -5.99 1.19 11.89
CA ARG A 14 -7.41 0.87 11.63
C ARG A 14 -7.60 0.74 10.13
N PRO A 15 -8.03 -0.42 9.60
CA PRO A 15 -8.46 -1.63 10.32
C PRO A 15 -7.31 -2.34 11.05
N ALA A 16 -7.58 -2.84 12.25
CA ALA A 16 -6.58 -3.37 13.19
C ALA A 16 -6.15 -4.82 12.88
N VAL A 17 -5.83 -5.11 11.62
CA VAL A 17 -5.53 -6.47 11.14
C VAL A 17 -4.10 -6.87 11.52
N ASN A 18 -3.95 -8.00 12.21
CA ASN A 18 -2.63 -8.61 12.39
C ASN A 18 -2.24 -9.41 11.14
N THR A 19 -1.21 -8.95 10.43
CA THR A 19 -0.75 -9.54 9.15
C THR A 19 -0.07 -10.91 9.31
N GLY A 20 0.50 -11.20 10.49
CA GLY A 20 1.16 -12.48 10.80
C GLY A 20 0.17 -13.60 11.12
N LEU A 21 -0.87 -13.29 11.90
CA LEU A 21 -1.90 -14.25 12.33
C LEU A 21 -3.05 -14.39 11.30
N SER A 22 -3.23 -13.38 10.44
CA SER A 22 -4.24 -13.41 9.39
C SER A 22 -3.78 -14.18 8.15
N VAL A 23 -4.61 -15.12 7.71
CA VAL A 23 -4.36 -15.94 6.53
C VAL A 23 -5.64 -16.20 5.75
N SER A 24 -5.53 -16.27 4.43
CA SER A 24 -6.56 -16.81 3.55
C SER A 24 -6.14 -18.20 3.10
N ARG A 25 -7.03 -19.19 3.26
CA ARG A 25 -6.78 -20.56 2.77
C ARG A 25 -6.87 -20.66 1.24
N VAL A 26 -7.62 -19.75 0.62
CA VAL A 26 -7.79 -19.66 -0.84
C VAL A 26 -6.65 -18.85 -1.46
N GLY A 27 -6.16 -17.84 -0.74
CA GLY A 27 -4.98 -17.06 -1.11
C GLY A 27 -5.16 -16.31 -2.43
N SER A 28 -4.12 -16.35 -3.28
CA SER A 28 -4.06 -15.58 -4.53
C SER A 28 -5.01 -16.06 -5.63
N SER A 29 -5.66 -17.22 -5.46
CA SER A 29 -6.65 -17.71 -6.43
C SER A 29 -7.99 -16.95 -6.37
N ALA A 30 -8.28 -16.27 -5.26
CA ALA A 30 -9.45 -15.40 -5.12
C ALA A 30 -9.19 -13.94 -5.52
N GLN A 31 -7.97 -13.61 -5.94
CA GLN A 31 -7.58 -12.24 -6.30
C GLN A 31 -7.71 -12.03 -7.81
N THR A 32 -8.03 -10.80 -8.21
CA THR A 32 -7.87 -10.39 -9.61
C THR A 32 -6.40 -10.44 -10.01
N LYS A 33 -6.11 -10.59 -11.31
CA LYS A 33 -4.73 -10.65 -11.83
C LYS A 33 -3.97 -9.37 -11.48
N SER A 34 -4.65 -8.23 -11.59
CA SER A 34 -4.15 -6.91 -11.19
C SER A 34 -3.72 -6.88 -9.72
N MET A 35 -4.62 -7.22 -8.78
CA MET A 35 -4.32 -7.24 -7.34
C MET A 35 -3.20 -8.22 -7.00
N LYS A 36 -3.24 -9.42 -7.55
CA LYS A 36 -2.20 -10.44 -7.34
C LYS A 36 -0.81 -9.95 -7.73
N SER A 37 -0.71 -9.16 -8.80
CA SER A 37 0.56 -8.67 -9.32
C SER A 37 1.24 -7.62 -8.43
N VAL A 38 0.47 -6.90 -7.61
CA VAL A 38 0.97 -5.81 -6.76
C VAL A 38 1.00 -6.16 -5.27
N ALA A 39 0.11 -7.05 -4.80
CA ALA A 39 0.00 -7.41 -3.39
C ALA A 39 0.98 -8.51 -2.94
N GLY A 40 1.69 -9.15 -3.88
CA GLY A 40 2.52 -10.32 -3.61
C GLY A 40 3.65 -10.08 -2.61
N SER A 41 4.33 -8.93 -2.69
CA SER A 41 5.46 -8.62 -1.81
C SER A 41 5.06 -7.96 -0.49
N ILE A 42 3.90 -7.30 -0.42
CA ILE A 42 3.45 -6.53 0.76
C ILE A 42 3.44 -7.38 2.02
N LYS A 43 2.88 -8.59 1.95
CA LYS A 43 2.76 -9.43 3.16
C LYS A 43 4.12 -9.77 3.75
N LEU A 44 5.10 -10.07 2.89
CA LEU A 44 6.45 -10.39 3.32
C LEU A 44 7.17 -9.14 3.85
N GLU A 45 7.08 -8.02 3.14
CA GLU A 45 7.70 -6.74 3.54
C GLU A 45 7.16 -6.25 4.90
N LEU A 46 5.84 -6.34 5.14
CA LEU A 46 5.24 -5.97 6.42
C LEU A 46 5.58 -6.94 7.55
N ALA A 47 5.78 -8.23 7.26
CA ALA A 47 6.23 -9.19 8.26
C ALA A 47 7.68 -8.88 8.68
N GLN A 48 8.58 -8.68 7.71
CA GLN A 48 9.97 -8.28 7.95
C GLN A 48 10.05 -6.93 8.70
N TYR A 49 9.21 -5.97 8.32
CA TYR A 49 9.10 -4.69 9.01
C TYR A 49 8.75 -4.86 10.49
N ARG A 50 7.73 -5.67 10.81
CA ARG A 50 7.31 -5.87 12.22
C ARG A 50 8.41 -6.52 13.06
N GLU A 51 9.09 -7.52 12.51
CA GLU A 51 10.22 -8.15 13.18
C GLU A 51 11.32 -7.13 13.44
N MET A 52 11.76 -6.40 12.41
CA MET A 52 12.84 -5.40 12.53
C MET A 52 12.45 -4.20 13.40
N ALA A 53 11.18 -3.78 13.40
CA ALA A 53 10.71 -2.68 14.24
C ALA A 53 10.81 -3.02 15.73
N ALA A 54 10.59 -4.29 16.11
CA ALA A 54 10.81 -4.74 17.49
C ALA A 54 12.31 -4.74 17.85
N PHE A 55 13.19 -5.19 16.94
CA PHE A 55 14.65 -5.16 17.17
C PHE A 55 15.21 -3.73 17.25
N ALA A 56 14.69 -2.82 16.41
CA ALA A 56 15.10 -1.42 16.37
C ALA A 56 14.81 -0.66 17.68
N GLN A 57 13.92 -1.16 18.54
CA GLN A 57 13.70 -0.58 19.87
C GLN A 57 14.88 -0.80 20.82
N PHE A 58 15.78 -1.75 20.53
CA PHE A 58 16.88 -2.15 21.41
C PHE A 58 18.28 -1.83 20.87
N GLY A 59 18.42 -1.46 19.59
CA GLY A 59 19.71 -1.27 18.92
C GLY A 59 19.97 0.19 18.54
N SER A 60 21.20 0.68 18.75
CA SER A 60 21.59 2.07 18.48
C SER A 60 22.17 2.31 17.08
N ASP A 61 22.54 1.25 16.34
CA ASP A 61 23.06 1.37 14.98
C ASP A 61 22.36 0.40 14.04
N LEU A 62 21.63 0.96 13.07
CA LEU A 62 20.99 0.22 11.99
C LEU A 62 21.71 0.54 10.69
N ASP A 63 22.08 -0.49 9.94
CA ASP A 63 22.66 -0.34 8.62
C ASP A 63 21.65 0.26 7.63
N ALA A 64 22.14 0.79 6.50
CA ALA A 64 21.29 1.48 5.53
C ALA A 64 20.16 0.60 4.98
N SER A 65 20.38 -0.72 4.88
CA SER A 65 19.35 -1.65 4.39
C SER A 65 18.20 -1.81 5.39
N THR A 66 18.51 -1.94 6.68
CA THR A 66 17.50 -2.00 7.74
C THR A 66 16.74 -0.69 7.87
N GLN A 67 17.42 0.45 7.74
CA GLN A 67 16.76 1.75 7.74
C GLN A 67 15.77 1.89 6.57
N ALA A 68 16.16 1.46 5.36
CA ALA A 68 15.27 1.50 4.19
C ALA A 68 14.04 0.61 4.40
N LEU A 69 14.22 -0.60 4.94
CA LEU A 69 13.13 -1.52 5.27
C LEU A 69 12.16 -0.92 6.29
N LEU A 70 12.67 -0.34 7.38
CA LEU A 70 11.84 0.31 8.40
C LEU A 70 11.07 1.51 7.85
N ASN A 71 11.74 2.34 7.05
CA ASN A 71 11.13 3.50 6.41
C ASN A 71 10.00 3.11 5.45
N ARG A 72 10.20 2.08 4.63
CA ARG A 72 9.17 1.58 3.72
C ARG A 72 8.03 0.92 4.48
N GLY A 73 8.34 0.05 5.43
CA GLY A 73 7.33 -0.66 6.23
C GLY A 73 6.44 0.28 7.04
N ALA A 74 6.99 1.37 7.59
CA ALA A 74 6.22 2.41 8.26
C ALA A 74 5.21 3.07 7.30
N ARG A 75 5.64 3.43 6.08
CA ARG A 75 4.76 4.04 5.07
C ARG A 75 3.70 3.07 4.57
N LEU A 76 4.06 1.81 4.33
CA LEU A 76 3.08 0.77 3.96
C LEU A 76 2.06 0.54 5.07
N THR A 77 2.46 0.63 6.34
CA THR A 77 1.55 0.51 7.49
C THR A 77 0.54 1.66 7.52
N GLU A 78 0.98 2.89 7.26
CA GLU A 78 0.08 4.04 7.14
C GLU A 78 -0.84 3.94 5.92
N LEU A 79 -0.33 3.46 4.78
CA LEU A 79 -1.08 3.30 3.53
C LEU A 79 -2.23 2.29 3.66
N LEU A 80 -2.12 1.32 4.57
CA LEU A 80 -3.16 0.32 4.82
C LEU A 80 -4.18 0.76 5.87
N LYS A 81 -4.04 1.97 6.44
CA LYS A 81 -5.08 2.53 7.30
C LYS A 81 -6.23 3.01 6.43
N GLN A 82 -7.45 2.73 6.87
CA GLN A 82 -8.65 3.10 6.16
C GLN A 82 -9.75 3.49 7.14
N PRO A 83 -10.36 4.68 7.00
CA PRO A 83 -11.47 5.09 7.83
C PRO A 83 -12.73 4.26 7.52
N GLN A 84 -13.63 4.20 8.49
CA GLN A 84 -14.91 3.52 8.33
C GLN A 84 -15.71 4.16 7.19
N TYR A 85 -16.53 3.35 6.51
CA TYR A 85 -17.43 3.78 5.43
C TYR A 85 -16.75 4.38 4.20
N SER A 86 -15.45 4.16 4.02
CA SER A 86 -14.69 4.68 2.88
C SER A 86 -14.10 3.55 2.03
N PRO A 87 -14.91 2.59 1.52
CA PRO A 87 -14.39 1.50 0.71
C PRO A 87 -13.75 2.03 -0.59
N LEU A 88 -12.67 1.38 -1.01
CA LEU A 88 -12.01 1.63 -2.29
C LEU A 88 -12.39 0.52 -3.27
N THR A 89 -12.53 0.88 -4.54
CA THR A 89 -12.66 -0.09 -5.64
C THR A 89 -11.37 -0.91 -5.80
N ASN A 90 -11.46 -2.06 -6.45
CA ASN A 90 -10.27 -2.89 -6.70
C ASN A 90 -9.20 -2.13 -7.49
N ALA A 91 -9.58 -1.38 -8.52
CA ALA A 91 -8.65 -0.60 -9.35
C ALA A 91 -7.95 0.51 -8.53
N GLU A 92 -8.69 1.23 -7.68
CA GLU A 92 -8.10 2.23 -6.78
C GLU A 92 -7.09 1.57 -5.82
N GLN A 93 -7.46 0.45 -5.18
CA GLN A 93 -6.56 -0.27 -4.27
C GLN A 93 -5.29 -0.74 -4.98
N VAL A 94 -5.40 -1.26 -6.20
CA VAL A 94 -4.25 -1.70 -7.01
C VAL A 94 -3.26 -0.55 -7.24
N ILE A 95 -3.75 0.63 -7.62
CA ILE A 95 -2.88 1.78 -7.90
C ILE A 95 -2.25 2.31 -6.60
N VAL A 96 -3.02 2.41 -5.51
CA VAL A 96 -2.53 2.83 -4.19
C VAL A 96 -1.42 1.89 -3.71
N ILE A 97 -1.66 0.57 -3.77
CA ILE A 97 -0.67 -0.45 -3.41
C ILE A 97 0.56 -0.39 -4.31
N TYR A 98 0.37 -0.16 -5.62
CA TYR A 98 1.48 0.00 -6.56
C TYR A 98 2.36 1.19 -6.17
N ALA A 99 1.77 2.33 -5.81
CA ALA A 99 2.51 3.50 -5.35
C ALA A 99 3.37 3.19 -4.11
N GLY A 100 2.82 2.49 -3.12
CA GLY A 100 3.53 2.07 -1.92
C GLY A 100 4.70 1.13 -2.19
N THR A 101 4.47 0.10 -2.99
CA THR A 101 5.47 -0.95 -3.27
C THR A 101 6.57 -0.50 -4.24
N LYS A 102 6.32 0.51 -5.08
CA LYS A 102 7.28 1.06 -6.04
C LYS A 102 8.03 2.29 -5.55
N GLY A 103 7.88 2.67 -4.28
CA GLY A 103 8.66 3.74 -3.66
C GLY A 103 8.19 5.16 -3.97
N TYR A 104 6.98 5.33 -4.52
CA TYR A 104 6.40 6.67 -4.75
C TYR A 104 6.15 7.44 -3.45
N LEU A 105 6.09 6.73 -2.32
CA LEU A 105 5.92 7.30 -0.99
C LEU A 105 7.25 7.50 -0.24
N ASP A 106 8.40 7.11 -0.80
CA ASP A 106 9.68 7.12 -0.07
C ASP A 106 10.09 8.54 0.36
N LYS A 107 9.69 9.57 -0.41
CA LYS A 107 9.93 10.99 -0.09
C LYS A 107 8.84 11.62 0.80
N THR A 108 7.72 10.94 1.00
CA THR A 108 6.59 11.43 1.80
C THR A 108 6.88 11.19 3.27
N ALA A 109 6.58 12.16 4.14
CA ALA A 109 6.69 11.98 5.58
C ALA A 109 5.63 10.96 6.05
N VAL A 110 5.96 10.14 7.06
CA VAL A 110 5.08 9.04 7.51
C VAL A 110 3.70 9.55 7.93
N ASN A 111 3.63 10.68 8.63
CA ASN A 111 2.39 11.33 9.05
C ASN A 111 1.54 11.91 7.89
N GLU A 112 2.12 12.07 6.70
CA GLU A 112 1.44 12.61 5.52
C GLU A 112 0.92 11.53 4.57
N VAL A 113 1.27 10.25 4.79
CA VAL A 113 0.91 9.13 3.90
C VAL A 113 -0.60 9.00 3.71
N THR A 114 -1.39 9.14 4.77
CA THR A 114 -2.86 9.07 4.69
C THR A 114 -3.46 10.23 3.89
N SER A 115 -2.82 11.41 3.96
CA SER A 115 -3.22 12.58 3.16
C SER A 115 -2.83 12.39 1.69
N PHE A 116 -1.64 11.83 1.44
CA PHE A 116 -1.20 11.43 0.11
C PHE A 116 -2.18 10.46 -0.54
N GLU A 117 -2.57 9.39 0.16
CA GLU A 117 -3.52 8.39 -0.33
C GLU A 117 -4.87 9.02 -0.67
N LYS A 118 -5.42 9.84 0.24
CA LYS A 118 -6.69 10.55 0.00
C LYS A 118 -6.64 11.42 -1.24
N ASN A 119 -5.56 12.18 -1.40
CA ASN A 119 -5.37 13.04 -2.58
C ASN A 119 -5.19 12.22 -3.85
N LEU A 120 -4.46 11.10 -3.78
CA LEU A 120 -4.29 10.18 -4.91
C LEU A 120 -5.63 9.59 -5.32
N VAL A 121 -6.44 9.10 -4.39
CA VAL A 121 -7.77 8.55 -4.70
C VAL A 121 -8.68 9.62 -5.32
N ASN A 122 -8.64 10.86 -4.84
CA ASN A 122 -9.40 11.97 -5.46
C ASN A 122 -8.91 12.28 -6.88
N TYR A 123 -7.60 12.26 -7.10
CA TYR A 123 -7.01 12.43 -8.42
C TYR A 123 -7.39 11.27 -9.36
N LEU A 124 -7.43 10.04 -8.86
CA LEU A 124 -7.86 8.86 -9.61
C LEU A 124 -9.33 8.95 -10.05
N ARG A 125 -10.19 9.52 -9.21
CA ARG A 125 -11.63 9.70 -9.52
C ARG A 125 -11.91 10.83 -10.51
N SER A 126 -10.97 11.75 -10.67
CA SER A 126 -11.08 12.89 -11.57
C SER A 126 -10.23 12.64 -12.83
N GLU A 127 -8.96 13.02 -12.79
CA GLU A 127 -8.01 12.96 -13.91
C GLU A 127 -7.59 11.52 -14.26
N GLY A 128 -7.55 10.64 -13.27
CA GLY A 128 -7.13 9.24 -13.45
C GLY A 128 -8.23 8.29 -13.92
N LYS A 129 -9.44 8.79 -14.16
CA LYS A 129 -10.63 7.94 -14.36
C LYS A 129 -10.47 6.94 -15.51
N ALA A 130 -9.85 7.37 -16.61
CA ALA A 130 -9.62 6.48 -17.75
C ALA A 130 -8.80 5.23 -17.40
N VAL A 131 -7.78 5.36 -16.55
CA VAL A 131 -6.95 4.23 -16.11
C VAL A 131 -7.71 3.35 -15.12
N VAL A 132 -8.50 3.96 -14.23
CA VAL A 132 -9.37 3.23 -13.28
C VAL A 132 -10.43 2.41 -14.01
N ASP A 133 -11.09 2.98 -15.02
CA ASP A 133 -12.12 2.32 -15.83
C ASP A 133 -11.51 1.18 -16.67
N GLU A 134 -10.32 1.38 -17.23
CA GLU A 134 -9.57 0.35 -17.96
C GLU A 134 -9.21 -0.85 -17.08
N LEU A 135 -8.69 -0.61 -15.86
CA LEU A 135 -8.39 -1.67 -14.89
C LEU A 135 -9.63 -2.40 -14.38
N THR A 136 -10.75 -1.68 -14.27
CA THR A 136 -12.02 -2.26 -13.81
C THR A 136 -12.62 -3.16 -14.87
N SER A 137 -12.53 -2.76 -16.14
CA SER A 137 -13.13 -3.49 -17.27
C SER A 137 -12.25 -4.65 -17.74
N ASN A 138 -10.92 -4.48 -17.70
CA ASN A 138 -9.94 -5.44 -18.19
C ASN A 138 -9.02 -5.89 -17.06
N ASP A 139 -9.35 -7.02 -16.44
CA ASP A 139 -8.45 -7.61 -15.45
C ASP A 139 -7.20 -8.22 -16.10
N GLN A 140 -6.10 -7.50 -15.96
CA GLN A 140 -4.79 -7.86 -16.45
C GLN A 140 -3.73 -7.69 -15.36
N LYS A 141 -2.61 -8.40 -15.53
CA LYS A 141 -1.43 -8.20 -14.70
C LYS A 141 -0.90 -6.79 -14.92
N ILE A 142 -0.42 -6.12 -13.86
CA ILE A 142 0.17 -4.78 -13.98
C ILE A 142 1.58 -4.93 -14.58
N GLU A 143 1.65 -4.93 -15.91
CA GLU A 143 2.89 -5.00 -16.69
C GLU A 143 2.73 -4.31 -18.05
N GLY A 144 3.83 -3.91 -18.68
CA GLY A 144 3.81 -3.33 -20.03
C GLY A 144 3.03 -2.01 -20.12
N GLU A 145 2.06 -1.93 -21.05
CA GLU A 145 1.34 -0.68 -21.34
C GLU A 145 0.55 -0.15 -20.14
N ILE A 146 -0.17 -1.00 -19.42
CA ILE A 146 -0.98 -0.56 -18.28
C ILE A 146 -0.09 -0.06 -17.13
N GLU A 147 1.06 -0.70 -16.92
CA GLU A 147 2.03 -0.26 -15.92
C GLU A 147 2.59 1.12 -16.28
N ASN A 148 2.91 1.35 -17.56
CA ASN A 148 3.39 2.65 -18.03
C ASN A 148 2.35 3.76 -17.87
N LYS A 149 1.06 3.46 -18.09
CA LYS A 149 -0.04 4.38 -17.82
C LYS A 149 -0.13 4.73 -16.33
N ILE A 150 -0.04 3.73 -15.45
CA ILE A 150 -0.06 3.93 -13.98
C ILE A 150 1.14 4.78 -13.54
N LYS A 151 2.36 4.47 -14.01
CA LYS A 151 3.57 5.28 -13.72
C LYS A 151 3.37 6.73 -14.13
N SER A 152 2.98 6.94 -15.39
CA SER A 152 2.75 8.29 -15.93
C SER A 152 1.69 9.07 -15.15
N LEU A 153 0.64 8.38 -14.67
CA LEU A 153 -0.41 8.95 -13.85
C LEU A 153 0.14 9.37 -12.48
N LEU A 154 0.90 8.51 -11.82
CA LEU A 154 1.52 8.79 -10.52
C LEU A 154 2.57 9.91 -10.62
N ASP A 155 3.35 9.95 -11.69
CA ASP A 155 4.34 11.01 -11.93
C ASP A 155 3.64 12.37 -12.12
N LYS A 156 2.54 12.41 -12.89
CA LYS A 156 1.72 13.63 -13.04
C LYS A 156 1.13 14.08 -11.71
N PHE A 157 0.61 13.14 -10.92
CA PHE A 157 0.06 13.43 -9.60
C PHE A 157 1.12 14.04 -8.67
N LEU A 158 2.32 13.44 -8.61
CA LEU A 158 3.43 13.96 -7.82
C LEU A 158 3.84 15.37 -8.24
N ASN A 159 3.90 15.64 -9.54
CA ASN A 159 4.22 16.97 -10.06
C ASN A 159 3.13 18.02 -9.78
N THR A 160 1.90 17.61 -9.47
CA THR A 160 0.80 18.52 -9.13
C THR A 160 0.79 18.86 -7.63
N GLN A 161 1.47 18.08 -6.79
CA GLN A 161 1.59 18.31 -5.35
C GLN A 161 2.82 19.13 -4.93
N ILE A 162 3.75 19.39 -5.87
CA ILE A 162 4.90 20.30 -5.69
C ILE A 162 4.49 21.70 -6.13
#